data_AF-Q5DJS5-F1
#
_entry.id   AF-Q5DJS5-F1
#
_cell.length_a   1.000
_cell.length_b   1.000
_cell.length_c   1.000
_cell.angle_alpha   90.00
_cell.angle_beta   90.00
_cell.angle_gamma   90.00
#
_symmetry.space_group_name_H-M   'P 1'
#
loop_
_entity.id
_entity.type
_entity.pdbx_description
1 polymer ?
#
loop_
_entity_poly.entity_id
_entity_poly.type
_entity_poly.pdbx_seq_one_letter_code
_entity_poly.pdbx_strand_id
1 'polypeptide(L)'
;MNFLKSFPFFAFLYFGQYFVAVTHAATFDIVNKCTYTVWAAASPGGGRRLDSGQSWSINVNPGTVQARIWGRTNCNFDGSGRGNCETGDCNGMLECQGYGKAPNTLAEFALNQPNQDFVDISLVDGFNIPMEFSPTNGGCRNLRCTAPINEQCPAQLKTQGGCNNPCTVIKTNEYCCTNGPGSCGPTDLSRFFKERCPDAYSYPQDDPTSLFTCPSGTNYRVVFCP
;
A
#
# COMPACT_ATOMS: atom_id res chain seq x y z
N MET A 1 -9.28 82.44 -11.17
CA MET A 1 -8.40 81.27 -11.36
C MET A 1 -8.81 80.21 -10.36
N ASN A 2 -9.46 79.13 -10.81
CA ASN A 2 -9.52 77.84 -10.13
C ASN A 2 -9.98 76.79 -11.16
N PHE A 3 -9.02 76.02 -11.67
CA PHE A 3 -9.25 74.89 -12.56
C PHE A 3 -9.41 73.63 -11.69
N LEU A 4 -10.60 73.03 -11.67
CA LEU A 4 -10.80 71.68 -11.14
C LEU A 4 -10.76 70.70 -12.32
N LYS A 5 -9.70 69.90 -12.41
CA LYS A 5 -9.58 68.76 -13.34
C LYS A 5 -10.24 67.54 -12.72
N SER A 6 -11.20 66.95 -13.43
CA SER A 6 -11.78 65.64 -13.10
C SER A 6 -10.92 64.54 -13.74
N PHE A 7 -10.56 63.53 -12.95
CA PHE A 7 -9.87 62.30 -13.40
C PHE A 7 -10.85 61.12 -13.27
N PRO A 8 -11.03 60.28 -14.30
CA PRO A 8 -11.89 59.11 -14.19
C PRO A 8 -11.14 58.00 -13.46
N PHE A 9 -11.73 57.50 -12.38
CA PHE A 9 -11.23 56.35 -11.62
C PHE A 9 -11.66 55.07 -12.34
N PHE A 10 -10.77 54.46 -13.14
CA PHE A 10 -10.99 53.12 -13.68
C PHE A 10 -10.64 52.08 -12.60
N ALA A 11 -11.65 51.52 -11.95
CA ALA A 11 -11.48 50.37 -11.05
C ALA A 11 -11.34 49.09 -11.89
N PHE A 12 -10.11 48.61 -12.06
CA PHE A 12 -9.84 47.29 -12.64
C PHE A 12 -10.12 46.21 -11.58
N LEU A 13 -11.27 45.54 -11.67
CA LEU A 13 -11.57 44.36 -10.87
C LEU A 13 -10.73 43.18 -11.38
N TYR A 14 -9.62 42.90 -10.69
CA TYR A 14 -8.81 41.71 -10.93
C TYR A 14 -9.56 40.47 -10.40
N PHE A 15 -10.37 39.83 -11.24
CA PHE A 15 -10.90 38.51 -10.96
C PHE A 15 -9.76 37.50 -11.05
N GLY A 16 -9.13 37.18 -9.92
CA GLY A 16 -8.18 36.08 -9.84
C GLY A 16 -8.89 34.78 -10.20
N GLN A 17 -8.56 34.17 -11.34
CA GLN A 17 -8.99 32.82 -11.68
C GLN A 17 -8.38 31.84 -10.69
N TYR A 18 -9.14 31.49 -9.65
CA TYR A 18 -8.87 30.33 -8.82
C TYR A 18 -9.11 29.08 -9.67
N PHE A 19 -8.04 28.53 -10.24
CA PHE A 19 -8.07 27.18 -10.80
C PHE A 19 -8.25 26.19 -9.64
N VAL A 20 -9.47 25.71 -9.44
CA VAL A 20 -9.72 24.56 -8.57
C VAL A 20 -9.28 23.32 -9.33
N ALA A 21 -8.11 22.77 -8.99
CA ALA A 21 -7.68 21.48 -9.50
C ALA A 21 -8.57 20.39 -8.90
N VAL A 22 -9.50 19.84 -9.69
CA VAL A 22 -10.35 18.73 -9.28
C VAL A 22 -9.52 17.44 -9.39
N THR A 23 -8.92 16.99 -8.29
CA THR A 23 -8.27 15.68 -8.23
C THR A 23 -9.35 14.59 -8.13
N HIS A 24 -9.39 13.70 -9.13
CA HIS A 24 -10.33 12.58 -9.14
C HIS A 24 -9.82 11.47 -8.22
N ALA A 25 -10.75 10.65 -7.67
CA ALA A 25 -10.38 9.47 -6.92
C ALA A 25 -9.53 8.51 -7.77
N ALA A 26 -8.49 7.93 -7.18
CA ALA A 26 -7.68 6.93 -7.85
C ALA A 26 -8.42 5.59 -7.83
N THR A 27 -8.43 4.89 -8.97
CA THR A 27 -8.95 3.53 -9.06
C THR A 27 -7.83 2.53 -8.84
N PHE A 28 -8.07 1.54 -7.98
CA PHE A 28 -7.21 0.39 -7.75
C PHE A 28 -7.90 -0.88 -8.24
N ASP A 29 -7.32 -1.52 -9.25
CA ASP A 29 -7.76 -2.82 -9.73
C ASP A 29 -6.98 -3.94 -9.01
N ILE A 30 -7.67 -4.68 -8.14
CA ILE A 30 -7.08 -5.77 -7.37
C ILE A 30 -7.39 -7.08 -8.08
N VAL A 31 -6.37 -7.83 -8.48
CA VAL A 31 -6.52 -9.03 -9.32
C VAL A 31 -5.91 -10.24 -8.63
N ASN A 32 -6.66 -11.34 -8.54
CA ASN A 32 -6.12 -12.62 -8.11
C ASN A 32 -5.71 -13.46 -9.32
N LYS A 33 -4.39 -13.63 -9.55
CA LYS A 33 -3.86 -14.59 -10.52
C LYS A 33 -3.31 -15.86 -9.87
N CYS A 34 -3.41 -15.98 -8.55
CA CYS A 34 -3.03 -17.21 -7.87
C CYS A 34 -3.94 -18.35 -8.36
N THR A 35 -3.44 -19.58 -8.30
CA THR A 35 -4.22 -20.79 -8.62
C THR A 35 -5.22 -21.17 -7.52
N TYR A 36 -5.29 -20.36 -6.46
CA TYR A 36 -6.13 -20.55 -5.28
C TYR A 36 -6.92 -19.28 -4.96
N THR A 37 -8.00 -19.43 -4.20
CA THR A 37 -8.81 -18.29 -3.73
C THR A 37 -8.01 -17.42 -2.76
N VAL A 38 -8.09 -16.09 -2.97
CA VAL A 38 -7.56 -15.07 -2.07
C VAL A 38 -8.72 -14.21 -1.59
N TRP A 39 -8.72 -13.86 -0.30
CA TRP A 39 -9.63 -12.84 0.21
C TRP A 39 -8.88 -11.51 0.24
N ALA A 40 -9.00 -10.76 -0.85
CA ALA A 40 -8.46 -9.41 -0.94
C ALA A 40 -8.98 -8.55 0.22
N ALA A 41 -8.14 -7.64 0.69
CA ALA A 41 -8.45 -6.71 1.75
C ALA A 41 -7.83 -5.36 1.45
N ALA A 42 -8.53 -4.29 1.84
CA ALA A 42 -8.11 -2.92 1.68
C ALA A 42 -8.52 -2.09 2.90
N SER A 43 -7.63 -1.23 3.37
CA SER A 43 -7.91 -0.27 4.43
C SER A 43 -7.41 1.11 3.97
N PRO A 44 -8.30 2.04 3.59
CA PRO A 44 -9.75 1.88 3.46
C PRO A 44 -10.13 1.00 2.25
N GLY A 45 -11.32 0.38 2.29
CA GLY A 45 -11.90 -0.30 1.13
C GLY A 45 -12.69 -1.58 1.45
N GLY A 46 -12.41 -2.23 2.58
CA GLY A 46 -13.12 -3.43 3.02
C GLY A 46 -12.40 -4.72 2.60
N GLY A 47 -13.13 -5.71 2.11
CA GLY A 47 -12.53 -6.95 1.63
C GLY A 47 -13.45 -7.81 0.79
N ARG A 48 -12.86 -8.57 -0.14
CA ARG A 48 -13.61 -9.36 -1.12
C ARG A 48 -12.96 -10.71 -1.35
N ARG A 49 -13.78 -11.76 -1.43
CA ARG A 49 -13.35 -13.08 -1.92
C ARG A 49 -13.10 -13.01 -3.43
N LEU A 50 -11.91 -13.39 -3.87
CA LEU A 50 -11.50 -13.49 -5.26
C LEU A 50 -11.04 -14.91 -5.57
N ASP A 51 -11.79 -15.62 -6.40
CA ASP A 51 -11.31 -16.83 -7.05
C ASP A 51 -10.22 -16.51 -8.07
N SER A 52 -9.53 -17.56 -8.53
CA SER A 52 -8.50 -17.43 -9.57
C SER A 52 -9.07 -16.72 -10.80
N GLY A 53 -8.38 -15.68 -11.26
CA GLY A 53 -8.75 -14.85 -12.40
C GLY A 53 -9.76 -13.73 -12.09
N GLN A 54 -10.33 -13.68 -10.88
CA GLN A 54 -11.27 -12.61 -10.51
C GLN A 54 -10.56 -11.31 -10.11
N SER A 55 -11.29 -10.21 -10.23
CA SER A 55 -10.83 -8.87 -9.87
C SER A 55 -11.84 -8.10 -9.01
N TRP A 56 -11.32 -7.08 -8.33
CA TRP A 56 -12.08 -6.13 -7.54
C TRP A 56 -11.49 -4.73 -7.70
N SER A 57 -12.31 -3.81 -8.20
CA SER A 57 -11.94 -2.41 -8.29
C SER A 57 -12.45 -1.64 -7.08
N ILE A 58 -11.60 -0.83 -6.48
CA ILE A 58 -11.95 0.15 -5.45
C ILE A 58 -11.57 1.55 -5.90
N ASN A 59 -12.32 2.55 -5.44
CA ASN A 59 -11.97 3.96 -5.61
C ASN A 59 -11.49 4.50 -4.27
N VAL A 60 -10.32 5.16 -4.29
CA VAL A 60 -9.73 5.75 -3.09
C VAL A 60 -9.57 7.25 -3.30
N ASN A 61 -10.06 8.02 -2.32
CA ASN A 61 -10.07 9.48 -2.42
C ASN A 61 -8.64 10.05 -2.39
N PRO A 62 -8.37 11.15 -3.12
CA PRO A 62 -7.10 11.87 -2.99
C PRO A 62 -6.92 12.37 -1.55
N GLY A 63 -5.68 12.40 -1.07
CA GLY A 63 -5.34 12.76 0.31
C GLY A 63 -5.44 11.58 1.30
N THR A 64 -5.87 10.40 0.86
CA THR A 64 -5.85 9.19 1.70
C THR A 64 -4.40 8.84 2.06
N VAL A 65 -4.14 8.59 3.34
CA VAL A 65 -2.82 8.22 3.88
C VAL A 65 -2.90 6.91 4.65
N GLN A 66 -1.73 6.31 4.91
CA GLN A 66 -1.62 5.06 5.69
C GLN A 66 -2.53 3.95 5.13
N ALA A 67 -2.69 3.91 3.80
CA ALA A 67 -3.58 2.97 3.15
C ALA A 67 -2.84 1.68 2.79
N ARG A 68 -3.54 0.56 2.86
CA ARG A 68 -2.99 -0.76 2.58
C ARG A 68 -3.94 -1.59 1.75
N ILE A 69 -3.39 -2.36 0.80
CA ILE A 69 -4.05 -3.49 0.14
C ILE A 69 -3.21 -4.75 0.40
N TRP A 70 -3.86 -5.85 0.75
CA TRP A 70 -3.19 -7.15 0.95
C TRP A 70 -4.10 -8.32 0.59
N GLY A 71 -3.50 -9.49 0.41
CA GLY A 71 -4.22 -10.75 0.21
C GLY A 71 -4.28 -11.55 1.51
N ARG A 72 -5.42 -12.20 1.77
CA ARG A 72 -5.59 -13.13 2.90
C ARG A 72 -5.77 -14.55 2.39
N THR A 73 -5.18 -15.52 3.08
CA THR A 73 -5.23 -16.94 2.68
C THR A 73 -6.04 -17.79 3.65
N ASN A 74 -6.59 -18.89 3.11
CA ASN A 74 -7.26 -19.95 3.85
C ASN A 74 -8.30 -19.41 4.84
N CYS A 75 -9.20 -18.54 4.35
CA CYS A 75 -10.23 -17.93 5.17
C CYS A 75 -11.51 -18.75 5.18
N ASN A 76 -12.23 -18.66 6.29
CA ASN A 76 -13.58 -19.15 6.43
C ASN A 76 -14.46 -18.07 7.06
N PHE A 77 -15.56 -17.71 6.41
CA PHE A 77 -16.50 -16.70 6.89
C PHE A 77 -17.93 -17.26 6.86
N ASP A 78 -18.72 -16.92 7.87
CA ASP A 78 -20.15 -17.17 7.90
C ASP A 78 -20.93 -16.19 6.99
N GLY A 79 -22.25 -16.37 6.91
CA GLY A 79 -23.13 -15.52 6.10
C GLY A 79 -23.22 -14.06 6.58
N SER A 80 -22.70 -13.74 7.77
CA SER A 80 -22.58 -12.37 8.28
C SER A 80 -21.21 -11.74 7.99
N GLY A 81 -20.33 -12.46 7.30
CA GLY A 81 -18.97 -12.02 7.00
C GLY A 81 -18.03 -12.11 8.20
N ARG A 82 -18.32 -12.96 9.19
CA ARG A 82 -17.47 -13.18 10.37
C ARG A 82 -16.80 -14.54 10.35
N GLY A 83 -15.56 -14.61 10.82
CA GLY A 83 -14.79 -15.84 10.80
C GLY A 83 -13.30 -15.58 11.03
N ASN A 84 -12.43 -16.20 10.25
CA ASN A 84 -10.98 -16.03 10.38
C ASN A 84 -10.24 -16.37 9.07
N CYS A 85 -9.05 -15.79 8.93
CA CYS A 85 -8.05 -16.17 7.93
C CYS A 85 -6.78 -16.74 8.59
N GLU A 86 -6.04 -17.57 7.86
CA GLU A 86 -4.74 -18.08 8.31
C GLU A 86 -3.66 -17.00 8.28
N THR A 87 -3.64 -16.21 7.20
CA THR A 87 -2.74 -15.05 7.04
C THR A 87 -3.52 -13.79 6.72
N GLY A 88 -3.06 -12.64 7.21
CA GLY A 88 -3.66 -11.33 6.92
C GLY A 88 -5.05 -11.08 7.53
N ASP A 89 -5.48 -11.88 8.51
CA ASP A 89 -6.78 -11.72 9.16
C ASP A 89 -6.96 -10.31 9.76
N CYS A 90 -8.12 -9.69 9.57
CA CYS A 90 -8.41 -8.32 10.02
C CYS A 90 -9.54 -8.31 11.07
N ASN A 91 -9.27 -8.94 12.21
CA ASN A 91 -10.20 -9.12 13.34
C ASN A 91 -11.42 -9.98 12.98
N GLY A 92 -11.20 -11.02 12.17
CA GLY A 92 -12.22 -11.99 11.80
C GLY A 92 -13.33 -11.46 10.92
N MET A 93 -13.10 -10.35 10.20
CA MET A 93 -14.10 -9.72 9.33
C MET A 93 -13.76 -9.93 7.85
N LEU A 94 -14.76 -10.25 7.03
CA LEU A 94 -14.62 -10.25 5.57
C LEU A 94 -14.31 -8.84 5.07
N GLU A 95 -15.10 -7.86 5.53
CA GLU A 95 -14.98 -6.44 5.21
C GLU A 95 -14.06 -5.74 6.23
N CYS A 96 -12.77 -5.68 5.94
CA CYS A 96 -11.77 -5.14 6.87
C CYS A 96 -12.03 -3.67 7.23
N GLN A 97 -11.95 -3.36 8.53
CA GLN A 97 -12.06 -1.99 9.08
C GLN A 97 -10.72 -1.46 9.62
N GLY A 98 -9.63 -2.17 9.33
CA GLY A 98 -8.28 -1.87 9.79
C GLY A 98 -7.30 -2.89 9.23
N TYR A 99 -6.05 -2.86 9.69
CA TYR A 99 -4.99 -3.68 9.14
C TYR A 99 -5.10 -5.16 9.49
N GLY A 100 -4.58 -6.00 8.59
CA GLY A 100 -4.48 -7.43 8.79
C GLY A 100 -3.28 -7.82 9.65
N LYS A 101 -3.37 -8.98 10.31
CA LYS A 101 -2.31 -9.58 11.11
C LYS A 101 -1.23 -10.20 10.22
N ALA A 102 0.03 -9.94 10.55
CA ALA A 102 1.20 -10.57 9.94
C ALA A 102 1.15 -12.12 10.03
N PRO A 103 1.71 -12.85 9.03
CA PRO A 103 2.38 -12.29 7.86
C PRO A 103 1.39 -11.88 6.75
N ASN A 104 1.63 -10.75 6.13
CA ASN A 104 0.91 -10.31 4.92
C ASN A 104 1.77 -9.38 4.07
N THR A 105 1.91 -9.71 2.79
CA THR A 105 2.56 -8.83 1.82
C THR A 105 1.65 -7.62 1.57
N LEU A 106 2.19 -6.41 1.73
CA LEU A 106 1.42 -5.18 1.65
C LEU A 106 1.75 -4.40 0.39
N ALA A 107 0.73 -3.86 -0.27
CA ALA A 107 0.84 -2.66 -1.09
C ALA A 107 0.43 -1.48 -0.22
N GLU A 108 1.36 -0.60 0.12
CA GLU A 108 1.10 0.60 0.92
C GLU A 108 1.08 1.85 0.04
N PHE A 109 0.22 2.80 0.37
CA PHE A 109 0.14 4.05 -0.39
C PHE A 109 -0.40 5.24 0.41
N ALA A 110 0.03 6.43 -0.03
CA ALA A 110 -0.51 7.71 0.38
C ALA A 110 -0.74 8.58 -0.88
N LEU A 111 -1.98 8.95 -1.15
CA LEU A 111 -2.38 9.64 -2.38
C LEU A 111 -2.35 11.15 -2.19
N ASN A 112 -1.94 11.87 -3.22
CA ASN A 112 -1.95 13.32 -3.28
C ASN A 112 -1.32 14.02 -2.06
N GLN A 113 -0.12 13.58 -1.69
CA GLN A 113 0.75 14.23 -0.74
C GLN A 113 1.52 15.33 -1.48
N PRO A 114 0.98 16.55 -1.44
CA PRO A 114 0.93 17.54 -2.52
C PRO A 114 1.47 17.14 -3.91
N ASN A 115 0.56 16.90 -4.86
CA ASN A 115 0.85 16.59 -6.28
C ASN A 115 1.63 15.30 -6.56
N GLN A 116 1.91 14.49 -5.54
CA GLN A 116 2.53 13.17 -5.66
C GLN A 116 1.77 12.13 -4.84
N ASP A 117 1.73 10.92 -5.38
CA ASP A 117 1.39 9.73 -4.63
C ASP A 117 2.68 9.06 -4.17
N PHE A 118 2.69 8.54 -2.96
CA PHE A 118 3.75 7.68 -2.42
C PHE A 118 3.23 6.24 -2.40
N VAL A 119 4.01 5.31 -2.95
CA VAL A 119 3.62 3.92 -3.11
C VAL A 119 4.80 2.99 -2.85
N ASP A 120 4.52 1.84 -2.24
CA ASP A 120 5.51 0.82 -1.97
C ASP A 120 4.90 -0.58 -1.83
N ILE A 121 5.75 -1.61 -1.97
CA ILE A 121 5.48 -2.94 -1.44
C ILE A 121 6.23 -3.08 -0.12
N SER A 122 5.58 -3.59 0.91
CA SER A 122 6.19 -3.74 2.23
C SER A 122 6.13 -5.17 2.75
N LEU A 123 7.29 -5.63 3.24
CA LEU A 123 7.49 -6.92 3.90
C LEU A 123 7.86 -6.72 5.38
N VAL A 124 7.63 -5.53 5.93
CA VAL A 124 7.82 -5.22 7.36
C VAL A 124 6.84 -6.00 8.22
N ASP A 125 5.64 -6.28 7.69
CA ASP A 125 4.65 -7.18 8.28
C ASP A 125 4.76 -8.61 7.70
N GLY A 126 5.87 -8.96 7.06
CA GLY A 126 6.15 -10.28 6.51
C GLY A 126 5.63 -10.50 5.08
N PHE A 127 5.61 -11.77 4.66
CA PHE A 127 5.24 -12.19 3.32
C PHE A 127 4.28 -13.39 3.39
N ASN A 128 3.24 -13.38 2.56
CA ASN A 128 2.35 -14.52 2.37
C ASN A 128 2.07 -14.81 0.90
N ILE A 129 1.80 -13.79 0.08
CA ILE A 129 1.41 -13.93 -1.32
C ILE A 129 2.33 -13.04 -2.19
N PRO A 130 2.92 -13.57 -3.28
CA PRO A 130 3.64 -12.75 -4.26
C PRO A 130 2.79 -11.61 -4.80
N MET A 131 3.38 -10.43 -5.01
CA MET A 131 2.64 -9.22 -5.35
C MET A 131 3.31 -8.41 -6.48
N GLU A 132 2.49 -7.88 -7.38
CA GLU A 132 2.81 -6.71 -8.21
C GLU A 132 1.95 -5.53 -7.74
N PHE A 133 2.55 -4.35 -7.71
CA PHE A 133 1.85 -3.07 -7.54
C PHE A 133 2.34 -2.11 -8.62
N SER A 134 1.48 -1.76 -9.57
CA SER A 134 1.85 -1.02 -10.78
C SER A 134 0.83 0.06 -11.15
N PRO A 135 1.25 1.18 -11.76
CA PRO A 135 0.33 2.15 -12.34
C PRO A 135 -0.36 1.59 -13.60
N THR A 136 -1.58 2.04 -13.89
CA THR A 136 -2.35 1.64 -15.09
C THR A 136 -2.47 2.74 -16.14
N ASN A 137 -2.36 4.00 -15.74
CA ASN A 137 -2.43 5.18 -16.62
C ASN A 137 -1.29 6.19 -16.37
N GLY A 138 -0.34 5.86 -15.49
CA GLY A 138 0.81 6.68 -15.13
C GLY A 138 2.14 6.03 -15.54
N GLY A 139 3.16 6.83 -15.83
CA GLY A 139 4.49 6.38 -16.26
C GLY A 139 5.49 6.13 -15.12
N CYS A 140 5.02 5.86 -13.89
CA CYS A 140 5.91 5.58 -12.76
C CYS A 140 6.30 4.09 -12.71
N ARG A 141 7.15 3.73 -11.74
CA ARG A 141 7.78 2.41 -11.65
C ARG A 141 6.76 1.32 -11.29
N ASN A 142 6.88 0.15 -11.93
CA ASN A 142 6.20 -1.07 -11.50
C ASN A 142 6.96 -1.71 -10.34
N LEU A 143 6.27 -2.02 -9.25
CA LEU A 143 6.86 -2.67 -8.08
C LEU A 143 6.51 -4.15 -8.08
N ARG A 144 7.48 -5.01 -7.78
CA ARG A 144 7.27 -6.47 -7.77
C ARG A 144 8.01 -7.14 -6.62
N CYS A 145 7.32 -8.09 -5.99
CA CYS A 145 7.90 -9.04 -5.05
C CYS A 145 7.37 -10.43 -5.37
N THR A 146 8.14 -11.18 -6.18
CA THR A 146 7.68 -12.46 -6.77
C THR A 146 8.57 -13.65 -6.44
N ALA A 147 9.61 -13.45 -5.62
CA ALA A 147 10.47 -14.54 -5.17
C ALA A 147 9.69 -15.54 -4.29
N PRO A 148 10.10 -16.82 -4.26
CA PRO A 148 9.44 -17.87 -3.47
C PRO A 148 9.81 -17.75 -1.97
N ILE A 149 9.50 -16.63 -1.33
CA ILE A 149 9.88 -16.32 0.04
C ILE A 149 9.34 -17.35 1.04
N ASN A 150 8.11 -17.83 0.87
CA ASN A 150 7.52 -18.86 1.75
C ASN A 150 8.32 -20.16 1.78
N GLU A 151 8.83 -20.58 0.62
CA GLU A 151 9.60 -21.82 0.47
C GLU A 151 10.99 -21.68 1.07
N GLN A 152 11.57 -20.49 0.94
CA GLN A 152 12.93 -20.18 1.36
C GLN A 152 13.01 -19.54 2.75
N CYS A 153 11.87 -19.40 3.44
CA CYS A 153 11.78 -18.67 4.69
C CYS A 153 12.72 -19.24 5.76
N PRO A 154 13.55 -18.41 6.41
CA PRO A 154 14.38 -18.83 7.53
C PRO A 154 13.53 -19.51 8.60
N ALA A 155 14.03 -20.61 9.18
CA ALA A 155 13.25 -21.43 10.11
C ALA A 155 12.65 -20.62 11.28
N GLN A 156 13.39 -19.64 11.79
CA GLN A 156 12.95 -18.77 12.89
C GLN A 156 11.85 -17.75 12.53
N LEU A 157 11.61 -17.53 11.22
CA LEU A 157 10.59 -16.61 10.72
C LEU A 157 9.38 -17.35 10.11
N LYS A 158 9.53 -18.64 9.85
CA LYS A 158 8.53 -19.46 9.17
C LYS A 158 7.29 -19.63 10.05
N THR A 159 6.13 -19.46 9.42
CA THR A 159 4.83 -19.75 10.04
C THR A 159 3.93 -20.44 9.02
N GLN A 160 2.75 -20.86 9.45
CA GLN A 160 1.77 -21.44 8.54
C GLN A 160 1.34 -20.39 7.50
N GLY A 161 1.41 -20.76 6.22
CA GLY A 161 0.97 -19.91 5.11
C GLY A 161 1.87 -18.71 4.77
N GLY A 162 2.98 -18.49 5.47
CA GLY A 162 3.80 -17.30 5.27
C GLY A 162 5.18 -17.30 5.94
N CYS A 163 5.86 -16.17 5.78
CA CYS A 163 7.15 -15.85 6.38
C CYS A 163 7.04 -14.52 7.13
N ASN A 164 7.17 -14.53 8.46
CA ASN A 164 7.12 -13.31 9.25
C ASN A 164 8.36 -12.44 9.05
N ASN A 165 8.22 -11.14 9.22
CA ASN A 165 9.39 -10.27 9.40
C ASN A 165 10.01 -10.51 10.80
N PRO A 166 11.34 -10.35 10.98
CA PRO A 166 11.95 -10.42 12.30
C PRO A 166 11.36 -9.45 13.33
N CYS A 167 10.84 -8.28 12.94
CA CYS A 167 10.18 -7.38 13.89
C CYS A 167 8.96 -8.06 14.55
N THR A 168 8.14 -8.76 13.75
CA THR A 168 6.94 -9.47 14.23
C THR A 168 7.27 -10.54 15.28
N VAL A 169 8.40 -11.24 15.08
CA VAL A 169 8.79 -12.40 15.90
C VAL A 169 9.64 -11.99 17.11
N ILE A 170 10.69 -11.18 16.87
CA ILE A 170 11.75 -10.90 17.85
C ILE A 170 11.47 -9.62 18.65
N LYS A 171 10.77 -8.64 18.05
CA LYS A 171 10.24 -7.44 18.74
C LYS A 171 11.29 -6.58 19.47
N THR A 172 12.50 -6.47 18.91
CA THR A 172 13.56 -5.58 19.42
C THR A 172 13.68 -4.32 18.58
N ASN A 173 14.30 -3.26 19.13
CA ASN A 173 14.59 -2.04 18.37
C ASN A 173 15.44 -2.32 17.10
N GLU A 174 16.32 -3.33 17.14
CA GLU A 174 17.14 -3.72 15.98
C GLU A 174 16.29 -4.06 14.75
N TYR A 175 15.15 -4.72 14.93
CA TYR A 175 14.27 -5.13 13.83
C TYR A 175 13.06 -4.19 13.64
N CYS A 176 12.59 -3.56 14.72
CA CYS A 176 11.37 -2.75 14.73
C CYS A 176 11.61 -1.24 14.71
N CYS A 177 12.85 -0.79 14.89
CA CYS A 177 13.22 0.63 14.81
C CYS A 177 12.45 1.54 15.78
N THR A 178 12.08 1.03 16.95
CA THR A 178 11.19 1.70 17.91
C THR A 178 11.80 2.94 18.57
N ASN A 179 13.12 3.09 18.54
CA ASN A 179 13.82 4.24 19.12
C ASN A 179 13.92 5.45 18.18
N GLY A 180 13.26 5.41 17.01
CA GLY A 180 13.11 6.54 16.10
C GLY A 180 14.04 6.52 14.88
N PRO A 181 13.99 7.55 14.03
CA PRO A 181 14.79 7.62 12.79
C PRO A 181 16.29 7.44 13.04
N GLY A 182 16.93 6.58 12.27
CA GLY A 182 18.35 6.23 12.40
C GLY A 182 18.67 5.22 13.50
N SER A 183 17.69 4.69 14.22
CA SER A 183 17.93 3.76 15.35
C SER A 183 18.14 2.30 14.96
N CYS A 184 18.00 1.97 13.68
CA CYS A 184 18.11 0.62 13.13
C CYS A 184 18.67 0.69 11.70
N GLY A 185 19.05 -0.46 11.17
CA GLY A 185 19.48 -0.60 9.78
C GLY A 185 19.29 -2.03 9.29
N PRO A 186 19.85 -2.36 8.11
CA PRO A 186 19.77 -3.71 7.58
C PRO A 186 20.39 -4.75 8.53
N THR A 187 19.64 -5.82 8.78
CA THR A 187 20.07 -7.05 9.47
C THR A 187 20.14 -8.21 8.47
N ASP A 188 20.77 -9.33 8.86
CA ASP A 188 20.78 -10.56 8.04
C ASP A 188 19.37 -11.03 7.67
N LEU A 189 18.41 -10.88 8.59
CA LEU A 189 17.03 -11.29 8.36
C LEU A 189 16.27 -10.32 7.46
N SER A 190 16.52 -9.01 7.54
CA SER A 190 15.96 -8.07 6.55
C SER A 190 16.60 -8.26 5.16
N ARG A 191 17.92 -8.54 5.10
CA ARG A 191 18.62 -8.80 3.83
C ARG A 191 18.06 -10.02 3.11
N PHE A 192 17.65 -11.06 3.84
CA PHE A 192 16.93 -12.20 3.25
C PHE A 192 15.73 -11.76 2.39
N PHE A 193 14.90 -10.84 2.89
CA PHE A 193 13.76 -10.29 2.14
C PHE A 193 14.22 -9.36 1.03
N LYS A 194 15.18 -8.47 1.31
CA LYS A 194 15.64 -7.46 0.36
C LYS A 194 16.30 -8.03 -0.89
N GLU A 195 17.11 -9.07 -0.73
CA GLU A 195 17.76 -9.77 -1.86
C GLU A 195 16.73 -10.44 -2.79
N ARG A 196 15.57 -10.82 -2.24
CA ARG A 196 14.49 -11.51 -2.95
C ARG A 196 13.49 -10.55 -3.58
N CYS A 197 13.26 -9.41 -2.93
CA CYS A 197 12.36 -8.37 -3.39
C CYS A 197 13.05 -6.99 -3.24
N PRO A 198 13.93 -6.62 -4.17
CA PRO A 198 14.72 -5.39 -4.07
C PRO A 198 13.89 -4.10 -4.02
N ASP A 199 12.70 -4.12 -4.62
CA ASP A 199 11.78 -2.98 -4.62
C ASP A 199 10.93 -2.87 -3.34
N ALA A 200 10.99 -3.84 -2.42
CA ALA A 200 10.13 -3.87 -1.25
C ALA A 200 10.84 -3.40 0.02
N TYR A 201 10.10 -2.79 0.94
CA TYR A 201 10.58 -2.54 2.31
C TYR A 201 10.88 -3.86 2.99
N SER A 202 12.11 -4.02 3.46
CA SER A 202 12.55 -5.21 4.20
C SER A 202 12.66 -4.98 5.71
N TYR A 203 12.74 -3.72 6.12
CA TYR A 203 12.74 -3.23 7.51
C TYR A 203 12.13 -1.82 7.56
N PRO A 204 11.72 -1.30 8.74
CA PRO A 204 10.93 -0.07 8.84
C PRO A 204 11.54 1.23 8.29
N GLN A 205 12.87 1.31 8.11
CA GLN A 205 13.56 2.52 7.63
C GLN A 205 14.31 2.27 6.31
N ASP A 206 13.74 1.40 5.47
CA ASP A 206 14.25 1.03 4.14
C ASP A 206 13.76 1.98 3.02
N ASP A 207 13.49 3.25 3.35
CA ASP A 207 12.95 4.25 2.42
C ASP A 207 13.81 4.45 1.16
N PRO A 208 15.16 4.53 1.24
CA PRO A 208 16.00 4.92 0.09
C PRO A 208 15.89 4.02 -1.13
N THR A 209 15.41 2.78 -0.97
CA THR A 209 15.31 1.80 -2.07
C THR A 209 13.91 1.20 -2.23
N SER A 210 12.94 1.66 -1.44
CA SER A 210 11.62 1.01 -1.34
C SER A 210 10.44 1.98 -1.45
N LEU A 211 10.67 3.28 -1.23
CA LEU A 211 9.63 4.30 -1.40
C LEU A 211 9.65 4.85 -2.82
N PHE A 212 8.53 4.74 -3.52
CA PHE A 212 8.39 5.23 -4.88
C PHE A 212 7.31 6.30 -4.98
N THR A 213 7.44 7.15 -5.99
CA THR A 213 6.49 8.24 -6.24
C THR A 213 5.87 8.13 -7.62
N CYS A 214 4.61 8.54 -7.70
CA CYS A 214 3.84 8.66 -8.93
C CYS A 214 3.14 10.03 -8.96
N PRO A 215 2.83 10.58 -10.15
CA PRO A 215 2.02 11.80 -10.24
C PRO A 215 0.63 11.59 -9.60
N SER A 216 0.11 12.58 -8.88
CA SER A 216 -1.27 12.54 -8.37
C SER A 216 -2.28 12.27 -9.50
N GLY A 217 -3.30 11.46 -9.22
CA GLY A 217 -4.31 11.06 -10.20
C GLY A 217 -3.93 9.81 -11.02
N THR A 218 -2.81 9.17 -10.67
CA THR A 218 -2.47 7.85 -11.18
C THR A 218 -3.46 6.81 -10.64
N ASN A 219 -3.91 5.93 -11.52
CA ASN A 219 -4.64 4.72 -11.18
C ASN A 219 -3.66 3.55 -11.08
N TYR A 220 -4.04 2.53 -10.32
CA TYR A 220 -3.15 1.44 -9.97
C TYR A 220 -3.79 0.07 -10.16
N ARG A 221 -2.93 -0.93 -10.21
CA ARG A 221 -3.28 -2.34 -10.18
C ARG A 221 -2.43 -3.06 -9.14
N VAL A 222 -3.09 -3.87 -8.32
CA VAL A 222 -2.44 -4.80 -7.38
C VAL A 222 -2.75 -6.22 -7.85
N VAL A 223 -1.71 -7.01 -8.12
CA VAL A 223 -1.87 -8.39 -8.61
C VAL A 223 -1.27 -9.36 -7.62
N PHE A 224 -2.09 -10.28 -7.12
CA PHE A 224 -1.63 -11.44 -6.35
C PHE A 224 -1.16 -12.54 -7.30
N CYS A 225 0.03 -13.09 -7.06
CA CYS A 225 0.71 -14.06 -7.93
C CYS A 225 0.86 -13.57 -9.39
N PRO A 226 1.53 -12.42 -9.62
CA PRO A 226 1.55 -11.73 -10.92
C PRO A 226 2.11 -12.53 -12.09
#